data_AF-A0A960CX08-F1
#
_entry.id   AF-A0A960CX08-F1
#
_cell.length_a   1.000
_cell.length_b   1.000
_cell.length_c   1.000
_cell.angle_alpha   90.00
_cell.angle_beta   90.00
_cell.angle_gamma   90.00
#
_symmetry.space_group_name_H-M   'P 1'
#
loop_
_entity.id
_entity.type
_entity.pdbx_description
1 polymer ?
#
loop_
_entity_poly.entity_id
_entity_poly.type
_entity_poly.pdbx_seq_one_letter_code
_entity_poly.pdbx_strand_id
1 'polypeptide(L)'
;MSGSDPTSGAFTGEWDPSLIRTLMSVGGPMFKLYFRSEVRDIDRIPDGGALIVSNHSGGPFTVDVPTLWWKFFETFGWDRPIYTLGLDLLFTGPLAGVMKRLGMIRANRE
;
A
#
# COMPACT_ATOMS: atom_id res chain seq x y z
N MET A 1 -29.86 -15.66 -10.35
CA MET A 1 -29.70 -14.35 -11.03
C MET A 1 -29.39 -13.34 -9.93
N SER A 2 -28.12 -13.22 -9.56
CA SER A 2 -27.14 -12.25 -10.08
C SER A 2 -27.56 -10.80 -9.82
N GLY A 3 -26.86 -10.15 -8.91
CA GLY A 3 -27.06 -8.76 -8.52
C GLY A 3 -26.19 -8.38 -7.33
N SER A 4 -24.91 -8.77 -7.33
CA SER A 4 -23.92 -8.13 -6.45
C SER A 4 -23.61 -6.76 -7.05
N ASP A 5 -24.05 -5.72 -6.36
CA ASP A 5 -23.87 -4.32 -6.74
C ASP A 5 -22.38 -3.98 -7.00
N PRO A 6 -22.01 -3.30 -8.10
CA PRO A 6 -20.61 -2.97 -8.43
C PRO A 6 -19.95 -1.93 -7.51
N THR A 7 -20.65 -1.43 -6.49
CA THR A 7 -20.24 -0.37 -5.54
C THR A 7 -19.33 -0.84 -4.39
N SER A 8 -18.67 -2.00 -4.48
CA SER A 8 -17.88 -2.58 -3.37
C SER A 8 -16.43 -2.04 -3.22
N GLY A 9 -16.24 -0.76 -3.53
CA GLY A 9 -14.98 -0.03 -3.36
C GLY A 9 -14.74 0.55 -1.97
N ALA A 10 -15.76 0.55 -1.10
CA ALA A 10 -15.69 1.13 0.23
C ALA A 10 -14.53 0.57 1.06
N PHE A 11 -13.88 1.42 1.85
CA PHE A 11 -12.86 1.02 2.82
C PHE A 11 -13.45 0.03 3.82
N THR A 12 -13.13 -1.26 3.66
CA THR A 12 -13.68 -2.33 4.50
C THR A 12 -12.88 -2.57 5.78
N GLY A 13 -11.77 -1.86 5.98
CA GLY A 13 -10.89 -2.07 7.13
C GLY A 13 -10.18 -3.42 7.15
N GLU A 14 -10.15 -4.15 6.03
CA GLU A 14 -9.56 -5.50 5.87
C GLU A 14 -8.03 -5.57 6.00
N TRP A 15 -7.40 -4.55 6.58
CA TRP A 15 -5.96 -4.47 6.80
C TRP A 15 -5.41 -5.71 7.52
N ASP A 16 -4.44 -6.38 6.89
CA ASP A 16 -3.76 -7.54 7.47
C ASP A 16 -2.28 -7.22 7.73
N PRO A 17 -1.91 -6.84 8.97
CA PRO A 17 -0.54 -6.50 9.32
C PRO A 17 0.41 -7.72 9.19
N SER A 18 -0.11 -8.95 9.25
CA SER A 18 0.71 -10.16 9.12
C SER A 18 1.09 -10.43 7.66
N LEU A 19 0.15 -10.19 6.74
CA LEU A 19 0.39 -10.32 5.30
C LEU A 19 1.43 -9.31 4.83
N ILE A 20 1.25 -8.03 5.18
CA ILE A 20 2.21 -6.99 4.75
C ILE A 20 3.58 -7.20 5.39
N ARG A 21 3.64 -7.63 6.66
CA ARG A 21 4.90 -7.99 7.31
C ARG A 21 5.62 -9.09 6.56
N THR A 22 4.92 -10.16 6.20
CA THR A 22 5.48 -11.26 5.41
C THR A 22 6.02 -10.77 4.08
N LEU A 23 5.20 -10.03 3.32
CA LEU A 23 5.56 -9.54 1.99
C LEU A 23 6.77 -8.59 2.03
N MET A 24 6.77 -7.63 2.96
CA MET A 24 7.83 -6.64 3.09
C MET A 24 9.11 -7.23 3.71
N SER A 25 9.01 -8.24 4.57
CA SER A 25 10.21 -8.90 5.13
C SER A 25 10.96 -9.72 4.08
N VAL A 26 10.23 -10.34 3.14
CA VAL A 26 10.83 -11.17 2.08
C VAL A 26 11.19 -10.33 0.85
N GLY A 27 10.28 -9.46 0.40
CA GLY A 27 10.47 -8.64 -0.80
C GLY A 27 11.21 -7.33 -0.56
N GLY A 28 11.10 -6.75 0.65
CA GLY A 28 11.70 -5.47 1.03
C GLY A 28 13.18 -5.29 0.68
N PRO A 29 14.05 -6.28 0.92
CA PRO A 29 15.47 -6.17 0.59
C PRO A 29 15.75 -5.82 -0.88
N MET A 30 14.87 -6.17 -1.83
CA MET A 30 15.09 -5.83 -3.24
C MET A 30 15.10 -4.31 -3.49
N PHE A 31 14.28 -3.54 -2.76
CA PHE A 31 14.22 -2.09 -2.91
C PHE A 31 15.52 -1.43 -2.45
N LYS A 32 16.11 -1.94 -1.36
CA LYS A 32 17.40 -1.45 -0.85
C LYS A 32 18.60 -1.97 -1.65
N LEU A 33 18.59 -3.23 -2.08
CA LEU A 33 19.76 -3.88 -2.65
C LEU A 33 19.85 -3.76 -4.18
N TYR A 34 18.73 -3.93 -4.88
CA TYR A 34 18.68 -3.84 -6.33
C TYR A 34 18.40 -2.41 -6.78
N PHE A 35 17.28 -1.83 -6.33
CA PHE A 35 16.90 -0.46 -6.70
C PHE A 35 17.73 0.60 -5.97
N ARG A 36 18.43 0.24 -4.89
CA ARG A 36 19.27 1.14 -4.08
C ARG A 36 18.50 2.37 -3.64
N SER A 37 17.25 2.16 -3.24
CA SER A 37 16.36 3.25 -2.86
C SER A 37 16.86 3.99 -1.62
N GLU A 38 16.89 5.31 -1.68
CA GLU A 38 17.09 6.19 -0.53
C GLU A 38 15.78 6.85 -0.15
N VAL A 39 15.42 6.79 1.14
CA VAL A 39 14.31 7.53 1.71
C VAL A 39 14.86 8.40 2.83
N ARG A 40 14.62 9.71 2.74
CA ARG A 40 15.14 10.72 3.66
C ARG A 40 13.99 11.32 4.45
N ASP A 41 14.29 11.80 5.66
CA ASP A 41 13.37 12.55 6.51
C ASP A 41 12.04 11.83 6.79
N ILE A 42 12.05 10.50 6.83
CA ILE A 42 10.85 9.67 7.06
C ILE A 42 10.23 9.94 8.43
N ASP A 43 11.06 10.32 9.40
CA ASP A 43 10.71 10.72 10.77
C ASP A 43 9.89 12.01 10.84
N ARG A 44 9.80 12.78 9.75
CA ARG A 44 8.95 13.99 9.69
C ARG A 44 7.45 13.68 9.54
N ILE A 45 7.07 12.41 9.33
CA ILE A 45 5.67 12.00 9.34
C ILE A 45 5.14 12.15 10.78
N PRO A 46 4.13 13.00 11.02
CA PRO A 46 3.67 13.30 12.37
C PRO A 46 3.02 12.08 13.03
N ASP A 47 2.95 12.08 14.36
CA ASP A 47 2.14 11.11 15.09
C ASP A 47 0.65 11.25 14.75
N GLY A 48 -0.07 10.13 14.80
CA GLY A 48 -1.47 10.08 14.40
C GLY A 48 -1.68 9.97 12.89
N GLY A 49 -2.83 10.49 12.43
CA GLY A 49 -3.26 10.42 11.03
C GLY A 49 -2.63 11.51 10.16
N ALA A 50 -2.09 11.12 9.01
CA ALA A 50 -1.53 12.03 8.01
C ALA A 50 -1.91 11.58 6.60
N LEU A 51 -2.15 12.54 5.70
CA LEU A 51 -2.28 12.30 4.27
C LEU A 51 -0.93 12.55 3.60
N ILE A 52 -0.33 11.50 3.04
CA ILE A 52 0.91 11.60 2.28
C ILE A 52 0.54 11.85 0.81
N VAL A 53 0.97 13.00 0.28
CA VAL A 53 0.76 13.38 -1.12
C VAL A 53 2.10 13.29 -1.84
N SER A 54 2.15 12.54 -2.94
CA SER A 54 3.36 12.32 -3.71
C SER A 54 3.03 12.26 -5.20
N ASN A 55 4.03 12.55 -6.04
CA ASN A 55 4.00 12.08 -7.42
C ASN A 55 3.97 10.55 -7.46
N HIS A 56 3.45 10.00 -8.55
CA HIS A 56 3.51 8.57 -8.83
C HIS A 56 4.44 8.32 -10.02
N SER A 57 5.39 7.41 -9.90
CA SER A 57 6.46 7.22 -10.90
C SER A 57 6.83 5.75 -11.06
N GLY A 58 7.10 5.34 -12.31
CA GLY A 58 7.44 3.95 -12.66
C GLY A 58 6.38 3.23 -13.50
N GLY A 59 5.38 3.94 -14.03
CA GLY A 59 4.39 3.39 -14.96
C GLY A 59 3.55 2.26 -14.34
N PRO A 60 3.36 1.11 -15.01
CA PRO A 60 2.57 0.00 -14.46
C PRO A 60 3.23 -0.76 -13.29
N PHE A 61 4.55 -0.63 -13.10
CA PHE A 61 5.30 -1.44 -12.11
C PHE A 61 5.65 -0.69 -10.83
N THR A 62 5.53 0.64 -10.86
CA THR A 62 5.74 1.60 -9.76
C THR A 62 6.40 1.05 -8.50
N VAL A 63 7.70 1.30 -8.39
CA VAL A 63 8.52 0.89 -7.24
C VAL A 63 8.45 1.91 -6.09
N ASP A 64 7.88 3.09 -6.33
CA ASP A 64 7.75 4.18 -5.36
C ASP A 64 6.92 3.78 -4.12
N VAL A 65 5.73 3.21 -4.32
CA VAL A 65 4.83 2.77 -3.25
C VAL A 65 5.48 1.72 -2.34
N PRO A 66 5.98 0.57 -2.86
CA PRO A 66 6.58 -0.43 -1.99
C PRO A 66 7.91 0.03 -1.37
N THR A 67 8.68 0.91 -2.03
CA THR A 67 9.85 1.56 -1.41
C THR A 67 9.44 2.41 -0.21
N LEU A 68 8.39 3.24 -0.34
CA LEU A 68 7.88 4.05 0.76
C LEU A 68 7.37 3.16 1.90
N TRP A 69 6.57 2.15 1.58
CA TRP A 69 6.03 1.20 2.56
C TRP A 69 7.14 0.51 3.33
N TRP A 70 8.16 0.00 2.63
CA TRP A 70 9.27 -0.68 3.28
C TRP A 70 9.96 0.22 4.30
N LYS A 71 10.31 1.46 3.92
CA LYS A 71 10.93 2.41 4.86
C LYS A 71 9.98 2.79 6.00
N PHE A 72 8.71 2.99 5.70
CA PHE A 72 7.69 3.33 6.69
C PHE A 72 7.59 2.25 7.76
N PHE A 73 7.47 0.97 7.38
CA PHE A 73 7.39 -0.15 8.33
C PHE A 73 8.70 -0.43 9.05
N GLU A 74 9.85 -0.22 8.40
CA GLU A 74 11.17 -0.27 9.05
C GLU A 74 11.27 0.77 10.18
N THR A 75 10.64 1.93 10.02
CA THR A 75 10.77 3.07 10.95
C THR A 75 9.69 3.07 12.04
N PHE A 76 8.42 2.86 11.68
CA PHE A 76 7.27 3.03 12.58
C PHE A 76 6.71 1.70 13.10
N GLY A 77 7.23 0.57 12.63
CA GLY A 77 6.73 -0.75 12.99
C GLY A 77 5.42 -1.10 12.28
N TRP A 78 4.96 -2.33 12.50
CA TRP A 78 3.88 -2.97 11.73
C TRP A 78 2.47 -2.67 12.22
N ASP A 79 2.36 -2.09 13.42
CA ASP A 79 1.07 -1.78 14.04
C ASP A 79 0.49 -0.45 13.54
N ARG A 80 1.29 0.36 12.85
CA ARG A 80 0.85 1.59 12.20
C ARG A 80 0.41 1.30 10.76
N PRO A 81 -0.90 1.38 10.43
CA PRO A 81 -1.34 1.12 9.07
C PRO A 81 -0.95 2.25 8.12
N ILE A 82 -0.69 1.90 6.86
CA ILE A 82 -0.58 2.83 5.75
C ILE A 82 -1.54 2.38 4.66
N TYR A 83 -2.41 3.29 4.23
CA TYR A 83 -3.38 3.03 3.17
C TYR A 83 -2.98 3.80 1.92
N THR A 84 -2.95 3.11 0.78
CA THR A 84 -2.56 3.72 -0.49
C THR A 84 -3.74 3.69 -1.45
N LEU A 85 -3.93 4.80 -2.16
CA LEU A 85 -4.93 4.89 -3.21
C LEU A 85 -4.44 4.17 -4.47
N GLY A 86 -5.24 3.25 -4.99
CA GLY A 86 -4.91 2.40 -6.13
C GLY A 86 -5.93 2.54 -7.25
N LEU A 87 -5.46 2.33 -8.48
CA LEU A 87 -6.32 2.29 -9.66
C LEU A 87 -7.22 1.03 -9.64
N ASP A 88 -8.38 1.11 -10.28
CA ASP A 88 -9.42 0.08 -10.19
C ASP A 88 -8.99 -1.34 -10.59
N LEU A 89 -8.01 -1.46 -11.50
CA LEU A 89 -7.49 -2.73 -11.98
C LEU A 89 -6.92 -3.59 -10.84
N LEU A 90 -6.34 -2.98 -9.81
CA LEU A 90 -5.80 -3.69 -8.63
C LEU A 90 -6.88 -4.46 -7.87
N PHE A 91 -8.14 -4.10 -8.06
CA PHE A 91 -9.29 -4.68 -7.39
C PHE A 91 -10.11 -5.57 -8.32
N THR A 92 -9.52 -5.99 -9.43
CA THR A 92 -10.12 -6.93 -10.38
C THR A 92 -9.34 -8.24 -10.41
N GLY A 93 -10.03 -9.36 -10.58
CA GLY A 93 -9.40 -10.67 -10.69
C GLY A 93 -8.94 -11.29 -9.36
N PRO A 94 -8.15 -12.39 -9.41
CA PRO A 94 -7.86 -13.23 -8.25
C PRO A 94 -7.07 -12.56 -7.12
N LEU A 95 -6.32 -11.50 -7.42
CA LEU A 95 -5.50 -10.79 -6.43
C LEU A 95 -6.24 -9.65 -5.72
N ALA A 96 -7.49 -9.35 -6.09
CA ALA A 96 -8.23 -8.21 -5.53
C ALA A 96 -8.33 -8.26 -4.00
N GLY A 97 -8.58 -9.44 -3.43
CA GLY A 97 -8.64 -9.62 -1.97
C GLY A 97 -7.29 -9.41 -1.28
N VAL A 98 -6.20 -9.77 -1.94
CA VAL A 98 -4.83 -9.53 -1.44
C VAL A 98 -4.54 -8.03 -1.42
N MET A 99 -4.90 -7.30 -2.48
CA MET A 99 -4.69 -5.85 -2.54
C MET A 99 -5.43 -5.10 -1.43
N LYS A 100 -6.69 -5.46 -1.16
CA LYS A 100 -7.46 -4.89 -0.04
C LYS A 100 -6.78 -5.12 1.30
N ARG A 101 -6.30 -6.34 1.56
CA ARG A 101 -5.60 -6.69 2.81
C ARG A 101 -4.25 -6.00 2.99
N LEU A 102 -3.58 -5.66 1.89
CA LEU A 102 -2.36 -4.85 1.88
C LEU A 102 -2.63 -3.35 2.11
N GLY A 103 -3.87 -2.94 2.35
CA GLY A 103 -4.23 -1.54 2.56
C GLY A 103 -4.39 -0.72 1.28
N MET A 104 -4.55 -1.37 0.12
CA MET A 104 -4.96 -0.66 -1.08
C MET A 104 -6.44 -0.29 -0.99
N ILE A 105 -6.73 0.98 -1.22
CA ILE A 105 -8.09 1.54 -1.30
C ILE A 105 -8.30 2.05 -2.72
N ARG A 106 -9.51 1.93 -3.28
CA ARG A 106 -9.79 2.51 -4.60
C ARG A 106 -9.61 4.02 -4.57
N ALA A 107 -8.98 4.55 -5.62
CA ALA A 107 -8.84 5.98 -5.83
C ALA A 107 -10.13 6.58 -6.42
N ASN A 108 -11.24 6.46 -5.68
CA ASN A 108 -12.54 7.00 -6.06
C ASN A 108 -13.03 8.01 -5.00
N ARG A 109 -14.03 8.80 -5.38
CA ARG A 109 -14.64 9.82 -4.50
C ARG A 109 -15.74 9.24 -3.60
N GLU A 110 -16.34 8.15 -4.03
CA GLU A 110 -17.50 7.49 -3.41
C GLU A 110 -17.06 6.34 -2.50
#